data_AF-A0A970SNP8-F1
#
_entry.id   AF-A0A970SNP8-F1
#
_cell.length_a   1.000
_cell.length_b   1.000
_cell.length_c   1.000
_cell.angle_alpha   90.00
_cell.angle_beta   90.00
_cell.angle_gamma   90.00
#
_symmetry.space_group_name_H-M   'P 1'
#
loop_
_entity.id
_entity.type
_entity.pdbx_description
1 polymer ?
#
loop_
_entity_poly.entity_id
_entity_poly.type
_entity_poly.pdbx_seq_one_letter_code
_entity_poly.pdbx_strand_id
1 'polypeptide(L)'
;VIDSDHGETLYDHECWFDHHGLYDCTLHIPLIFHFPGKIEPGMRFADYVHTKDIMPTILDIMEIDSGIDFDGRSLTPLFEGKPREQEPEYYITESTWMRKHGWRTPEWKYIRALEPDFHFKPEIELYNLLKDPEENNNVADANPEVVQMLDTRMNNWIKKREGETGRKNPIFTNLNWHGRGVQFTSCQEAYDTLHIGSAVTAEALQAKELKTQRGQEEL
;
A
#
# COMPACT_ATOMS: atom_id res chain seq x y z
N VAL A 1 18.43 7.90 7.37
CA VAL A 1 17.43 6.86 7.03
C VAL A 1 17.27 6.89 5.53
N ILE A 2 17.35 5.74 4.88
CA ILE A 2 17.03 5.58 3.46
C ILE A 2 15.80 4.69 3.42
N ASP A 3 14.76 5.12 2.72
CA ASP A 3 13.47 4.44 2.63
C ASP A 3 12.84 4.65 1.24
N SER A 4 11.71 3.98 0.98
CA SER A 4 10.80 4.28 -0.13
C SER A 4 9.40 4.54 0.41
N ASP A 5 8.55 5.26 -0.31
CA ASP A 5 7.12 5.37 0.03
C ASP A 5 6.33 4.13 -0.39
N HIS A 6 6.71 3.55 -1.53
CA HIS A 6 6.23 2.26 -2.05
C HIS A 6 7.25 1.62 -3.00
N GLY A 7 6.98 0.40 -3.43
CA GLY A 7 7.67 -0.31 -4.51
C GLY A 7 7.04 -0.08 -5.87
N GLU A 8 7.23 -0.98 -6.81
CA GLU A 8 6.78 -0.83 -8.21
C GLU A 8 6.57 -2.22 -8.81
N THR A 9 5.51 -2.42 -9.60
CA THR A 9 5.20 -3.76 -10.13
C THR A 9 6.18 -4.21 -11.20
N LEU A 10 6.74 -3.28 -11.99
CA LEU A 10 7.71 -3.59 -13.06
C LEU A 10 7.29 -4.81 -13.92
N TYR A 11 6.02 -4.86 -14.35
CA TYR A 11 5.39 -5.95 -15.13
C TYR A 11 4.94 -7.19 -14.34
N ASP A 12 5.31 -7.30 -13.06
CA ASP A 12 4.81 -8.37 -12.21
C ASP A 12 3.29 -8.30 -12.09
N HIS A 13 2.66 -9.46 -11.95
CA HIS A 13 1.21 -9.62 -11.93
C HIS A 13 0.50 -8.98 -13.14
N GLU A 14 1.15 -8.89 -14.31
CA GLU A 14 0.56 -8.30 -15.53
C GLU A 14 0.16 -6.80 -15.35
N CYS A 15 0.73 -6.14 -14.34
CA CYS A 15 0.58 -4.71 -14.08
C CYS A 15 1.73 -3.94 -14.74
N TRP A 16 1.43 -3.00 -15.64
CA TRP A 16 2.44 -2.38 -16.53
C TRP A 16 2.92 -1.02 -15.99
N PHE A 17 4.13 -0.97 -15.43
CA PHE A 17 4.75 0.25 -14.84
C PHE A 17 3.78 1.04 -13.95
N ASP A 18 3.24 0.33 -12.97
CA ASP A 18 2.28 0.84 -12.03
C ASP A 18 2.63 0.36 -10.62
N HIS A 19 2.52 1.20 -9.60
CA HIS A 19 2.65 0.81 -8.20
C HIS A 19 1.28 0.57 -7.55
N HIS A 20 0.30 0.27 -8.41
CA HIS A 20 -1.04 -0.16 -8.09
C HIS A 20 -1.09 -1.53 -7.42
N GLY A 21 -2.09 -1.73 -6.56
CA GLY A 21 -2.38 -2.99 -5.91
C GLY A 21 -1.66 -3.16 -4.58
N LEU A 22 -1.83 -4.36 -4.01
CA LEU A 22 -1.40 -4.69 -2.66
C LEU A 22 -0.40 -5.87 -2.65
N TYR A 23 0.31 -6.06 -3.76
CA TYR A 23 1.34 -7.08 -3.94
C TYR A 23 2.66 -6.68 -3.25
N ASP A 24 3.52 -7.65 -2.95
CA ASP A 24 4.77 -7.41 -2.24
C ASP A 24 5.77 -6.57 -3.05
N CYS A 25 5.74 -6.65 -4.37
CA CYS A 25 6.53 -5.75 -5.22
C CYS A 25 6.18 -4.26 -5.01
N THR A 26 4.97 -3.93 -4.51
CA THR A 26 4.56 -2.56 -4.18
C THR A 26 4.66 -2.26 -2.68
N LEU A 27 4.47 -3.24 -1.80
CA LEU A 27 4.43 -3.03 -0.35
C LEU A 27 5.78 -3.26 0.36
N HIS A 28 6.65 -4.10 -0.18
CA HIS A 28 7.94 -4.42 0.44
C HIS A 28 9.02 -3.47 -0.08
N ILE A 29 9.43 -2.56 0.79
CA ILE A 29 10.34 -1.46 0.48
C ILE A 29 11.70 -1.61 1.19
N PRO A 30 12.78 -1.02 0.65
CA PRO A 30 14.05 -0.99 1.34
C PRO A 30 14.01 0.00 2.51
N LEU A 31 14.38 -0.43 3.72
CA LEU A 31 14.56 0.45 4.88
C LEU A 31 15.98 0.27 5.46
N ILE A 32 16.79 1.32 5.42
CA ILE A 32 18.18 1.30 5.88
C ILE A 32 18.44 2.44 6.88
N PHE A 33 18.87 2.06 8.07
CA PHE A 33 19.40 2.99 9.08
C PHE A 33 20.93 3.00 9.02
N HIS A 34 21.50 4.18 8.82
CA HIS A 34 22.93 4.41 8.93
C HIS A 34 23.20 5.32 10.12
N PHE A 35 23.73 4.76 11.20
CA PHE A 35 24.03 5.50 12.41
C PHE A 35 25.39 5.08 13.01
N PRO A 36 26.50 5.68 12.52
CA PRO A 36 27.86 5.32 12.94
C PRO A 36 28.05 5.41 14.46
N GLY A 37 28.68 4.37 15.04
CA GLY A 37 28.96 4.29 16.47
C GLY A 37 27.74 3.96 17.34
N LYS A 38 26.57 3.72 16.73
CA LYS A 38 25.34 3.32 17.42
C LYS A 38 24.73 2.04 16.85
N ILE A 39 24.79 1.87 15.53
CA ILE A 39 24.38 0.66 14.83
C ILE A 39 25.64 -0.01 14.26
N GLU A 40 25.85 -1.27 14.57
CA GLU A 40 26.95 -2.04 13.99
C GLU A 40 26.74 -2.21 12.48
N PRO A 41 27.77 -1.98 11.65
CA PRO A 41 27.65 -2.12 10.20
C PRO A 41 27.24 -3.55 9.80
N GLY A 42 26.32 -3.65 8.83
CA GLY A 42 25.92 -4.92 8.22
C GLY A 42 24.89 -5.73 8.99
N MET A 43 24.36 -5.23 10.11
CA MET A 43 23.22 -5.85 10.79
C MET A 43 22.01 -5.96 9.86
N ARG A 44 21.30 -7.09 9.94
CA ARG A 44 20.04 -7.36 9.26
C ARG A 44 19.05 -7.93 10.27
N PHE A 45 17.81 -7.45 10.20
CA PHE A 45 16.73 -7.88 11.07
C PHE A 45 15.62 -8.50 10.21
N ALA A 46 15.04 -9.60 10.68
CA ALA A 46 13.94 -10.29 10.01
C ALA A 46 12.56 -9.86 10.56
N ASP A 47 12.55 -8.96 11.54
CA ASP A 47 11.35 -8.39 12.14
C ASP A 47 10.47 -7.70 11.10
N TYR A 48 9.15 -7.83 11.25
CA TYR A 48 8.20 -7.02 10.51
C TYR A 48 8.30 -5.57 10.98
N VAL A 49 8.56 -4.65 10.05
CA VAL A 49 8.69 -3.21 10.28
C VAL A 49 7.78 -2.46 9.31
N HIS A 50 7.32 -1.28 9.71
CA HIS A 50 6.43 -0.45 8.90
C HIS A 50 6.98 0.97 8.79
N THR A 51 6.63 1.70 7.74
CA THR A 51 7.00 3.13 7.57
C THR A 51 6.57 3.98 8.78
N LYS A 52 5.45 3.64 9.43
CA LYS A 52 4.98 4.30 10.67
C LYS A 52 5.94 4.17 11.86
N ASP A 53 6.86 3.20 11.84
CA ASP A 53 7.87 2.98 12.87
C ASP A 53 9.02 4.00 12.78
N ILE A 54 9.20 4.66 11.63
CA ILE A 54 10.34 5.58 11.38
C ILE A 54 10.28 6.81 12.28
N MET A 55 9.11 7.47 12.37
CA MET A 55 8.96 8.68 13.16
C MET A 55 9.25 8.47 14.66
N PRO A 56 8.63 7.50 15.36
CA PRO A 56 8.96 7.25 16.77
C PRO A 56 10.42 6.81 16.94
N THR A 57 11.01 6.10 15.98
CA THR A 57 12.45 5.73 16.02
C THR A 57 13.36 6.97 15.98
N ILE A 58 13.08 7.94 15.10
CA ILE A 58 13.88 9.16 14.98
C ILE A 58 13.80 9.98 16.27
N LEU A 59 12.59 10.12 16.84
CA LEU A 59 12.40 10.86 18.09
C LEU A 59 13.13 10.20 19.26
N ASP A 60 13.08 8.87 19.35
CA ASP A 60 13.77 8.09 20.38
C ASP A 60 15.30 8.21 20.26
N ILE A 61 15.85 8.16 19.04
CA ILE A 61 17.27 8.44 18.78
C ILE A 61 17.68 9.85 19.24
N MET A 62 16.78 10.82 19.07
CA MET A 62 17.03 12.22 19.45
C MET A 62 16.74 12.50 20.93
N GLU A 63 16.28 11.50 21.69
CA GLU A 63 15.85 11.65 23.09
C GLU A 63 14.75 12.71 23.25
N ILE A 64 13.85 12.82 22.26
CA ILE A 64 12.72 13.77 22.27
C ILE A 64 11.43 13.05 22.67
N ASP A 65 10.88 13.46 23.81
CA ASP A 65 9.50 13.14 24.16
C ASP A 65 8.54 14.12 23.48
N SER A 66 7.79 13.62 22.48
CA SER A 66 6.77 14.41 21.77
C SER A 66 5.42 14.45 22.48
N GLY A 67 5.17 13.54 23.44
CA GLY A 67 3.85 13.31 24.02
C GLY A 67 2.80 12.76 23.04
N ILE A 68 3.19 12.40 21.81
CA ILE A 68 2.30 11.83 20.79
C ILE A 68 2.27 10.31 20.95
N ASP A 69 1.07 9.75 20.97
CA ASP A 69 0.86 8.30 20.88
C ASP A 69 0.88 7.87 19.41
N PHE A 70 2.01 7.32 18.96
CA PHE A 70 2.19 6.88 17.58
C PHE A 70 1.58 5.49 17.35
N ASP A 71 0.95 5.28 16.19
CA ASP A 71 0.52 3.93 15.78
C ASP A 71 1.71 2.99 15.49
N GLY A 72 2.91 3.54 15.27
CA GLY A 72 4.16 2.83 15.05
C GLY A 72 5.01 2.69 16.32
N ARG A 73 6.03 1.82 16.28
CA ARG A 73 6.88 1.50 17.43
C ARG A 73 8.35 1.79 17.11
N SER A 74 9.10 2.35 18.07
CA SER A 74 10.53 2.60 17.90
C SER A 74 11.31 1.32 17.55
N LEU A 75 12.24 1.43 16.61
CA LEU A 75 13.13 0.37 16.16
C LEU A 75 14.47 0.37 16.91
N THR A 76 14.71 1.33 17.81
CA THR A 76 15.95 1.39 18.59
C THR A 76 16.27 0.11 19.38
N PRO A 77 15.30 -0.69 19.89
CA PRO A 77 15.64 -1.95 20.55
C PRO A 77 16.40 -2.92 19.63
N LEU A 78 16.12 -2.90 18.32
CA LEU A 78 16.83 -3.74 17.35
C LEU A 78 18.31 -3.39 17.27
N PHE A 79 18.64 -2.09 17.29
CA PHE A 79 20.03 -1.61 17.25
C PHE A 79 20.84 -2.09 18.45
N GLU A 80 20.16 -2.30 19.59
CA GLU A 80 20.74 -2.76 20.84
C GLU A 80 20.69 -4.30 21.00
N GLY A 81 20.18 -5.03 20.00
CA GLY A 81 19.98 -6.48 20.08
C GLY A 81 18.92 -6.91 21.10
N LYS A 82 17.99 -6.02 21.44
CA LYS A 82 16.91 -6.26 22.41
C LYS A 82 15.63 -6.68 21.69
N PRO A 83 14.77 -7.48 22.35
CA PRO A 83 13.47 -7.83 21.81
C PRO A 83 12.57 -6.60 21.71
N ARG A 84 11.66 -6.63 20.73
CA ARG A 84 10.60 -5.63 20.57
C ARG A 84 9.25 -6.30 20.36
N GLU A 85 8.18 -5.56 20.58
CA GLU A 85 6.86 -5.96 20.12
C GLU A 85 6.79 -5.80 18.59
N GLN A 86 6.55 -6.91 17.88
CA GLN A 86 6.34 -6.90 16.44
C GLN A 86 4.84 -6.78 16.10
N GLU A 87 4.55 -6.33 14.88
CA GLU A 87 3.22 -6.32 14.30
C GLU A 87 3.23 -7.15 13.00
N PRO A 88 3.29 -8.49 13.09
CA PRO A 88 3.42 -9.37 11.92
C PRO A 88 2.13 -9.48 11.11
N GLU A 89 1.00 -9.08 11.68
CA GLU A 89 -0.29 -8.99 10.99
C GLU A 89 -0.76 -7.55 10.94
N TYR A 90 -1.19 -7.10 9.76
CA TYR A 90 -1.62 -5.72 9.57
C TYR A 90 -2.61 -5.57 8.42
N TYR A 91 -3.40 -4.52 8.53
CA TYR A 91 -4.31 -4.07 7.49
C TYR A 91 -3.54 -3.33 6.40
N ILE A 92 -3.87 -3.65 5.14
CA ILE A 92 -3.31 -3.01 3.94
C ILE A 92 -4.46 -2.42 3.12
N THR A 93 -4.23 -1.32 2.43
CA THR A 93 -5.29 -0.61 1.72
C THR A 93 -4.76 0.21 0.57
N GLU A 94 -5.57 0.33 -0.46
CA GLU A 94 -5.38 1.22 -1.59
C GLU A 94 -6.67 2.00 -1.82
N SER A 95 -6.57 3.32 -2.01
CA SER A 95 -7.73 4.19 -2.25
C SER A 95 -7.41 5.36 -3.21
N THR A 96 -6.38 5.21 -4.05
CA THR A 96 -5.92 6.24 -5.00
C THR A 96 -6.30 5.90 -6.44
N TRP A 97 -5.90 4.72 -6.91
CA TRP A 97 -6.20 4.20 -8.24
C TRP A 97 -7.24 3.10 -8.26
N MET A 98 -7.52 2.51 -7.11
CA MET A 98 -8.59 1.55 -6.87
C MET A 98 -9.02 1.62 -5.43
N ARG A 99 -10.11 0.94 -5.12
CA ARG A 99 -10.62 0.78 -3.76
C ARG A 99 -10.44 -0.66 -3.33
N LYS A 100 -9.31 -0.95 -2.67
CA LYS A 100 -8.97 -2.28 -2.17
C LYS A 100 -8.69 -2.27 -0.67
N HIS A 101 -9.15 -3.33 -0.04
CA HIS A 101 -8.77 -3.71 1.31
C HIS A 101 -7.88 -4.95 1.26
N GLY A 102 -7.11 -5.15 2.31
CA GLY A 102 -6.49 -6.44 2.56
C GLY A 102 -6.06 -6.63 4.01
N TRP A 103 -5.71 -7.87 4.30
CA TRP A 103 -5.12 -8.27 5.56
C TRP A 103 -3.91 -9.14 5.27
N ARG A 104 -2.75 -8.73 5.77
CA ARG A 104 -1.52 -9.49 5.66
C ARG A 104 -1.20 -10.17 6.97
N THR A 105 -0.75 -11.41 6.88
CA THR A 105 -0.15 -12.20 7.96
C THR A 105 1.19 -12.77 7.46
N PRO A 106 1.99 -13.42 8.32
CA PRO A 106 3.20 -14.10 7.84
C PRO A 106 2.95 -15.21 6.81
N GLU A 107 1.79 -15.87 6.86
CA GLU A 107 1.49 -17.00 5.97
C GLU A 107 0.53 -16.64 4.84
N TRP A 108 -0.42 -15.75 5.09
CA TRP A 108 -1.51 -15.46 4.17
C TRP A 108 -1.59 -13.97 3.88
N LYS A 109 -1.86 -13.63 2.61
CA LYS A 109 -2.32 -12.29 2.21
C LYS A 109 -3.70 -12.40 1.58
N TYR A 110 -4.65 -11.66 2.15
CA TYR A 110 -6.01 -11.51 1.63
C TYR A 110 -6.19 -10.12 1.03
N ILE A 111 -6.79 -10.03 -0.14
CA ILE A 111 -7.15 -8.78 -0.81
C ILE A 111 -8.62 -8.86 -1.25
N ARG A 112 -9.32 -7.74 -1.08
CA ARG A 112 -10.69 -7.53 -1.54
C ARG A 112 -10.83 -6.21 -2.28
N ALA A 113 -11.14 -6.27 -3.56
CA ALA A 113 -11.56 -5.11 -4.32
C ALA A 113 -13.01 -4.73 -4.01
N LEU A 114 -13.30 -3.43 -3.95
CA LEU A 114 -14.65 -2.90 -3.76
C LEU A 114 -15.30 -2.48 -5.08
N GLU A 115 -14.53 -2.47 -6.17
CA GLU A 115 -14.92 -2.08 -7.51
C GLU A 115 -14.14 -2.92 -8.53
N PRO A 116 -14.64 -3.07 -9.77
CA PRO A 116 -13.93 -3.77 -10.83
C PRO A 116 -12.53 -3.22 -11.08
N ASP A 117 -11.58 -4.14 -11.27
CA ASP A 117 -10.17 -3.84 -11.41
C ASP A 117 -9.76 -3.54 -12.85
N PHE A 118 -9.04 -2.44 -13.08
CA PHE A 118 -8.64 -2.03 -14.42
C PHE A 118 -7.46 -2.84 -14.99
N HIS A 119 -6.75 -3.59 -14.16
CA HIS A 119 -5.81 -4.66 -14.55
C HIS A 119 -6.48 -6.06 -14.51
N PHE A 120 -7.82 -6.11 -14.48
CA PHE A 120 -8.62 -7.33 -14.54
C PHE A 120 -8.35 -8.34 -13.41
N LYS A 121 -7.89 -7.86 -12.23
CA LYS A 121 -7.78 -8.70 -11.04
C LYS A 121 -9.15 -9.08 -10.47
N PRO A 122 -9.29 -10.27 -9.88
CA PRO A 122 -10.56 -10.71 -9.32
C PRO A 122 -10.93 -9.88 -8.08
N GLU A 123 -12.21 -9.90 -7.70
CA GLU A 123 -12.69 -9.18 -6.50
C GLU A 123 -12.01 -9.71 -5.23
N ILE A 124 -11.75 -11.01 -5.17
CA ILE A 124 -11.17 -11.68 -4.01
C ILE A 124 -9.88 -12.39 -4.42
N GLU A 125 -8.81 -12.07 -3.72
CA GLU A 125 -7.52 -12.73 -3.85
C GLU A 125 -7.05 -13.28 -2.50
N LEU A 126 -6.46 -14.47 -2.52
CA LEU A 126 -5.82 -15.08 -1.36
C LEU A 126 -4.52 -15.77 -1.81
N TYR A 127 -3.41 -15.39 -1.20
CA TYR A 127 -2.08 -15.95 -1.48
C TYR A 127 -1.48 -16.57 -0.22
N ASN A 128 -0.88 -17.76 -0.34
CA ASN A 128 -0.09 -18.37 0.74
C ASN A 128 1.38 -17.95 0.58
N LEU A 129 1.82 -16.95 1.32
CA LEU A 129 3.17 -16.36 1.23
C LEU A 129 4.30 -17.33 1.61
N LEU A 130 4.02 -18.42 2.32
CA LEU A 130 5.05 -19.45 2.61
C LEU A 130 5.28 -20.38 1.42
N LYS A 131 4.24 -20.66 0.64
CA LYS A 131 4.30 -21.58 -0.53
C LYS A 131 4.45 -20.85 -1.85
N ASP A 132 3.95 -19.63 -1.92
CA ASP A 132 3.86 -18.77 -3.09
C ASP A 132 4.25 -17.33 -2.68
N PRO A 133 5.53 -17.10 -2.34
CA PRO A 133 6.01 -15.80 -1.88
C PRO A 133 5.94 -14.69 -2.94
N GLU A 134 5.83 -15.08 -4.21
CA GLU A 134 5.66 -14.17 -5.35
C GLU A 134 4.17 -13.95 -5.69
N GLU A 135 3.23 -14.52 -4.94
CA GLU A 135 1.79 -14.23 -5.07
C GLU A 135 1.23 -14.49 -6.48
N ASN A 136 1.70 -15.56 -7.12
CA ASN A 136 1.33 -15.90 -8.50
C ASN A 136 0.06 -16.75 -8.59
N ASN A 137 -0.36 -17.37 -7.49
CA ASN A 137 -1.42 -18.36 -7.45
C ASN A 137 -2.53 -17.95 -6.47
N ASN A 138 -3.60 -17.36 -6.98
CA ASN A 138 -4.78 -17.07 -6.17
C ASN A 138 -5.48 -18.38 -5.77
N VAL A 139 -5.52 -18.67 -4.47
CA VAL A 139 -6.10 -19.89 -3.89
C VAL A 139 -7.40 -19.64 -3.12
N ALA A 140 -8.06 -18.50 -3.34
CA ALA A 140 -9.28 -18.11 -2.63
C ALA A 140 -10.41 -19.15 -2.73
N ASP A 141 -10.70 -19.63 -3.94
CA ASP A 141 -11.78 -20.61 -4.19
C ASP A 141 -11.53 -21.96 -3.48
N ALA A 142 -10.25 -22.32 -3.30
CA ALA A 142 -9.86 -23.57 -2.66
C ALA A 142 -9.81 -23.48 -1.13
N ASN A 143 -9.80 -22.27 -0.54
CA ASN A 143 -9.65 -22.04 0.89
C ASN A 143 -10.70 -21.03 1.42
N PRO A 144 -12.01 -21.26 1.22
CA PRO A 144 -13.06 -20.31 1.58
C PRO A 144 -13.10 -20.00 3.09
N GLU A 145 -12.69 -20.93 3.93
CA GLU A 145 -12.60 -20.73 5.39
C GLU A 145 -11.50 -19.73 5.77
N VAL A 146 -10.37 -19.73 5.05
CA VAL A 146 -9.28 -18.77 5.26
C VAL A 146 -9.72 -17.39 4.79
N VAL A 147 -10.37 -17.30 3.63
CA VAL A 147 -10.99 -16.06 3.14
C VAL A 147 -11.94 -15.47 4.19
N GLN A 148 -12.88 -16.28 4.70
CA GLN A 148 -13.85 -15.81 5.69
C GLN A 148 -13.17 -15.36 7.00
N MET A 149 -12.16 -16.09 7.46
CA MET A 149 -11.40 -15.73 8.66
C MET A 149 -10.73 -14.37 8.49
N LEU A 150 -10.02 -14.15 7.38
CA LEU A 150 -9.26 -12.91 7.14
C LEU A 150 -10.17 -11.73 6.84
N ASP A 151 -11.26 -11.90 6.08
CA ASP A 151 -12.29 -10.87 5.88
C ASP A 151 -12.90 -10.45 7.23
N THR A 152 -13.19 -11.39 8.12
CA THR A 152 -13.71 -11.09 9.47
C THR A 152 -12.69 -10.28 10.29
N ARG A 153 -11.41 -10.66 10.28
CA ARG A 153 -10.35 -9.93 10.99
C ARG A 153 -10.23 -8.50 10.47
N MET A 154 -10.17 -8.35 9.15
CA MET A 154 -10.10 -7.06 8.45
C MET A 154 -11.27 -6.16 8.83
N ASN A 155 -12.51 -6.66 8.72
CA ASN A 155 -13.71 -5.88 9.03
C ASN A 155 -13.80 -5.51 10.52
N ASN A 156 -13.36 -6.39 11.43
CA ASN A 156 -13.27 -6.07 12.86
C ASN A 156 -12.25 -4.96 13.13
N TRP A 157 -11.09 -4.99 12.45
CA TRP A 157 -10.08 -3.92 12.56
C TRP A 157 -10.62 -2.59 12.04
N ILE A 158 -11.27 -2.58 10.87
CA ILE A 158 -11.87 -1.36 10.30
C ILE A 158 -12.89 -0.78 11.28
N LYS A 159 -13.83 -1.60 11.77
CA LYS A 159 -14.85 -1.18 12.74
C LYS A 159 -14.24 -0.60 14.03
N LYS A 160 -13.17 -1.24 14.53
CA LYS A 160 -12.44 -0.74 15.70
C LYS A 160 -11.87 0.66 15.43
N ARG A 161 -11.16 0.85 14.30
CA ARG A 161 -10.55 2.14 13.94
C ARG A 161 -11.58 3.24 13.69
N GLU A 162 -12.70 2.93 13.06
CA GLU A 162 -13.80 3.90 12.91
C GLU A 162 -14.35 4.33 14.29
N GLY A 163 -14.45 3.40 15.24
CA GLY A 163 -14.85 3.69 16.61
C GLY A 163 -13.85 4.55 17.38
N GLU A 164 -12.55 4.26 17.26
CA GLU A 164 -11.48 5.02 17.92
C GLU A 164 -11.33 6.44 17.36
N THR A 165 -11.48 6.59 16.04
CA THR A 165 -11.29 7.89 15.36
C THR A 165 -12.56 8.72 15.27
N GLY A 166 -13.73 8.11 15.45
CA GLY A 166 -15.04 8.72 15.20
C GLY A 166 -15.26 9.09 13.72
N ARG A 167 -14.43 8.56 12.80
CA ARG A 167 -14.49 8.86 11.36
C ARG A 167 -14.84 7.59 10.60
N LYS A 168 -15.70 7.74 9.58
CA LYS A 168 -15.96 6.67 8.62
C LYS A 168 -14.70 6.40 7.80
N ASN A 169 -14.46 5.14 7.45
CA ASN A 169 -13.34 4.73 6.62
C ASN A 169 -13.38 5.50 5.28
N PRO A 170 -12.32 6.27 4.96
CA PRO A 170 -12.29 7.15 3.79
C PRO A 170 -12.55 6.44 2.47
N ILE A 171 -12.24 5.15 2.37
CA ILE A 171 -12.50 4.36 1.16
C ILE A 171 -13.99 4.34 0.80
N PHE A 172 -14.90 4.52 1.75
CA PHE A 172 -16.35 4.57 1.52
C PHE A 172 -16.90 5.99 1.35
N THR A 173 -16.05 7.01 1.45
CA THR A 173 -16.43 8.41 1.27
C THR A 173 -15.73 9.04 0.08
N ASN A 174 -14.55 8.55 -0.30
CA ASN A 174 -13.80 9.01 -1.45
C ASN A 174 -14.20 8.25 -2.73
N LEU A 175 -15.47 8.36 -3.11
CA LEU A 175 -16.02 7.64 -4.26
C LEU A 175 -15.74 8.31 -5.62
N ASN A 176 -15.21 9.53 -5.62
CA ASN A 176 -14.90 10.28 -6.84
C ASN A 176 -13.40 10.27 -7.17
N TRP A 177 -12.69 9.22 -6.78
CA TRP A 177 -11.23 9.11 -6.92
C TRP A 177 -10.79 9.16 -8.41
N HIS A 178 -11.61 8.67 -9.34
CA HIS A 178 -11.39 8.77 -10.80
C HIS A 178 -12.15 9.95 -11.47
N GLY A 179 -12.72 10.89 -10.71
CA GLY A 179 -13.33 12.11 -11.26
C GLY A 179 -14.66 11.96 -12.02
N ARG A 180 -15.32 10.79 -11.98
CA ARG A 180 -16.59 10.55 -12.70
C ARG A 180 -17.84 10.55 -11.80
N GLY A 181 -17.68 10.48 -10.49
CA GLY A 181 -18.76 10.47 -9.50
C GLY A 181 -19.64 9.21 -9.52
N VAL A 182 -19.23 8.15 -10.22
CA VAL A 182 -19.95 6.87 -10.36
C VAL A 182 -18.96 5.72 -10.25
N GLN A 183 -19.36 4.59 -9.68
CA GLN A 183 -18.50 3.40 -9.60
C GLN A 183 -18.43 2.69 -10.96
N PHE A 184 -17.33 2.02 -11.26
CA PHE A 184 -17.24 1.16 -12.44
C PHE A 184 -18.16 -0.06 -12.31
N THR A 185 -18.76 -0.45 -13.43
CA THR A 185 -19.64 -1.63 -13.54
C THR A 185 -18.92 -2.85 -14.11
N SER A 186 -17.74 -2.67 -14.73
CA SER A 186 -16.90 -3.75 -15.23
C SER A 186 -15.41 -3.36 -15.28
N CYS A 187 -14.53 -4.36 -15.29
CA CYS A 187 -13.09 -4.16 -15.46
C CYS A 187 -12.77 -3.45 -16.79
N GLN A 188 -13.53 -3.76 -17.85
CA GLN A 188 -13.37 -3.11 -19.15
C GLN A 188 -13.68 -1.61 -19.09
N GLU A 189 -14.77 -1.24 -18.41
CA GLU A 189 -15.12 0.17 -18.20
C GLU A 189 -14.03 0.90 -17.41
N ALA A 190 -13.49 0.25 -16.37
CA ALA A 190 -12.39 0.78 -15.57
C ALA A 190 -11.13 0.99 -16.43
N TYR A 191 -10.74 -0.02 -17.21
CA TYR A 191 -9.61 0.01 -18.14
C TYR A 191 -9.75 1.14 -19.18
N ASP A 192 -10.90 1.21 -19.85
CA ASP A 192 -11.16 2.22 -20.88
C ASP A 192 -11.20 3.65 -20.30
N THR A 193 -11.55 3.77 -19.02
CA THR A 193 -11.64 5.06 -18.32
C THR A 193 -10.30 5.53 -17.77
N LEU A 194 -9.53 4.62 -17.17
CA LEU A 194 -8.28 4.94 -16.47
C LEU A 194 -7.05 4.84 -17.37
N HIS A 195 -7.21 4.37 -18.61
CA HIS A 195 -6.13 4.38 -19.59
C HIS A 195 -5.49 5.78 -19.66
N ILE A 196 -4.20 5.81 -19.29
CA ILE A 196 -3.34 6.99 -19.18
C ILE A 196 -3.04 7.51 -20.60
N GLY A 197 -4.08 8.02 -21.25
CA GLY A 197 -4.05 8.55 -22.60
C GLY A 197 -3.82 7.51 -23.69
N SER A 198 -4.50 7.68 -24.82
CA SER A 198 -3.92 7.20 -26.08
C SER A 198 -2.65 8.02 -26.37
N ALA A 199 -1.75 7.54 -27.24
CA ALA A 199 -0.65 8.37 -27.75
C ALA A 199 -1.15 9.74 -28.24
N VAL A 200 -2.34 9.77 -28.84
CA VAL A 200 -3.02 11.00 -29.29
C VAL A 200 -3.42 11.90 -28.12
N THR A 201 -3.88 11.33 -27.00
CA THR A 201 -4.23 12.09 -25.79
C THR A 201 -2.97 12.65 -25.12
N ALA A 202 -1.89 11.87 -25.06
CA ALA A 202 -0.60 12.31 -24.54
C ALA A 202 0.00 13.44 -25.39
N GLU A 203 -0.02 13.29 -26.72
CA GLU A 203 0.38 14.34 -27.67
C GLU A 203 -0.47 15.61 -27.50
N ALA A 204 -1.78 15.47 -27.33
CA ALA A 204 -2.68 16.61 -27.13
C ALA A 204 -2.42 17.34 -25.79
N LEU A 205 -2.14 16.61 -24.71
CA LEU A 205 -1.78 17.18 -23.40
C LEU A 205 -0.44 17.91 -23.47
N GLN A 206 0.58 17.29 -24.07
CA GLN A 206 1.89 17.91 -24.27
C GLN A 206 1.80 19.16 -25.16
N ALA A 207 1.00 19.11 -26.23
CA ALA A 207 0.78 20.25 -27.11
C ALA A 207 0.04 21.40 -26.39
N LYS A 208 -0.86 21.08 -25.45
CA LYS A 208 -1.55 22.07 -24.62
C LYS A 208 -0.59 22.73 -23.63
N GLU A 209 0.25 21.96 -22.93
CA GLU A 209 1.28 22.48 -22.03
C GLU A 209 2.30 23.39 -22.75
N LEU A 210 2.74 23.00 -23.95
CA LEU A 210 3.61 23.82 -24.79
C LEU A 210 2.97 25.16 -25.18
N LYS A 211 1.64 25.19 -25.40
CA LYS A 211 0.91 26.44 -25.65
C LYS A 211 0.79 27.30 -24.39
N THR A 212 0.59 26.71 -23.22
CA THR A 212 0.54 27.47 -21.96
C THR A 212 1.91 28.02 -21.56
N GLN A 213 2.99 27.28 -21.80
CA GLN A 213 4.36 27.75 -21.56
C GLN A 213 4.79 28.84 -22.56
N ARG A 214 4.34 28.76 -23.82
CA ARG A 214 4.57 29.82 -24.82
C ARG A 214 3.61 31.01 -24.68
N GLY A 215 2.52 30.86 -23.94
CA GLY A 215 1.50 31.88 -23.70
C GLY A 215 1.76 32.81 -22.51
N GLN A 216 2.95 32.75 -21.89
CA GLN A 216 3.43 33.76 -20.94
C GLN A 216 4.49 34.70 -21.54
N GLU A 217 4.76 34.63 -22.85
CA GLU A 217 5.70 35.52 -23.55
C GLU A 217 5.05 36.46 -24.59
N GLU A 218 3.73 36.64 -24.57
CA GLU A 218 3.09 37.71 -25.34
C GLU A 218 2.52 38.80 -24.41
N LEU A 219 3.37 39.83 -24.21
CA LEU A 219 3.12 41.26 -23.90
C LEU A 219 1.84 41.67 -23.17
#